data_AF-A0A818VGP1-F1
#
_entry.id   AF-A0A818VGP1-F1
#
_cell.length_a   1.000
_cell.length_b   1.000
_cell.length_c   1.000
_cell.angle_alpha   90.00
_cell.angle_beta   90.00
_cell.angle_gamma   90.00
#
_symmetry.space_group_name_H-M   'P 1'
#
loop_
_entity.id
_entity.type
_entity.pdbx_description
1 polymer ?
#
loop_
_entity_poly.entity_id
_entity_poly.type
_entity_poly.pdbx_seq_one_letter_code
_entity_poly.pdbx_strand_id
1 'polypeptide(L)'
;MPSVVATTTISPQRTGAALVLNWTYADGTTTIAIATNYLGTSQWLGIGLSLDDRMGNDHVFVCQRLSDDTIQLQRFINPNGHSYPTLMTADSNLGGIFQIKRIALNNGVAYCEFTLSNFINTVDRRKKRSVSLLSQSTQYIVLVAIGSLDSSNSLVQHFLTHVLSQTIQLNQPGIITINNFEGSVVLIRAHGIIMLFIWMLCVSTSIILARYFKKSWPTRKICDKPIWFAIHRLVMTFAAIMTTYRVYFPDINAITTSDDDDHICMNVTCMFSKTVASV
;
A
#
# COMPACT_ATOMS: atom_id res chain seq x y z
N MET A 1 -10.17 -32.48 -28.75
CA MET A 1 -10.62 -32.58 -27.34
C MET A 1 -10.29 -31.26 -26.68
N PRO A 2 -11.26 -30.38 -26.40
CA PRO A 2 -10.96 -29.14 -25.70
C PRO A 2 -10.77 -29.48 -24.22
N SER A 3 -9.58 -29.23 -23.72
CA SER A 3 -9.25 -29.35 -22.31
C SER A 3 -10.17 -28.43 -21.52
N VAL A 4 -11.15 -29.02 -20.86
CA VAL A 4 -11.96 -28.39 -19.83
C VAL A 4 -11.00 -28.01 -18.70
N VAL A 5 -10.40 -26.83 -18.79
CA VAL A 5 -9.74 -26.18 -17.65
C VAL A 5 -10.87 -25.85 -16.69
N ALA A 6 -11.03 -26.73 -15.72
CA ALA A 6 -12.16 -26.79 -14.84
C ALA A 6 -12.42 -25.44 -14.18
N THR A 7 -13.64 -24.96 -14.34
CA THR A 7 -14.31 -23.86 -13.62
C THR A 7 -14.51 -24.22 -12.14
N THR A 8 -13.48 -24.76 -11.49
CA THR A 8 -13.51 -25.16 -10.09
C THR A 8 -12.60 -24.25 -9.28
N THR A 9 -13.28 -23.39 -8.51
CA THR A 9 -12.86 -22.84 -7.21
C THR A 9 -11.91 -21.66 -7.20
N ILE A 10 -12.30 -20.60 -7.91
CA ILE A 10 -11.97 -19.23 -7.50
C ILE A 10 -12.93 -18.86 -6.37
N SER A 11 -12.73 -19.36 -5.14
CA SER A 11 -13.50 -18.89 -3.98
C SER A 11 -12.58 -18.76 -2.77
N PRO A 12 -12.38 -17.54 -2.24
CA PRO A 12 -11.53 -17.29 -1.07
C PRO A 12 -11.94 -18.11 0.16
N GLN A 13 -13.22 -18.50 0.24
CA GLN A 13 -13.74 -19.32 1.34
C GLN A 13 -13.22 -20.76 1.35
N ARG A 14 -12.71 -21.29 0.23
CA ARG A 14 -12.13 -22.64 0.18
C ARG A 14 -10.63 -22.65 0.50
N THR A 15 -9.98 -21.49 0.41
CA THR A 15 -8.51 -21.35 0.57
C THR A 15 -8.10 -20.62 1.85
N GLY A 16 -9.05 -19.96 2.55
CA GLY A 16 -8.73 -19.08 3.68
C GLY A 16 -8.03 -17.78 3.25
N ALA A 17 -8.03 -17.48 1.95
CA ALA A 17 -7.39 -16.28 1.41
C ALA A 17 -8.29 -15.04 1.56
N ALA A 18 -7.69 -13.87 1.76
CA ALA A 18 -8.39 -12.58 1.75
C ALA A 18 -8.68 -12.08 0.32
N LEU A 19 -7.79 -12.38 -0.62
CA LEU A 19 -7.93 -12.04 -2.04
C LEU A 19 -7.37 -13.14 -2.94
N VAL A 20 -8.11 -13.47 -4.00
CA VAL A 20 -7.65 -14.33 -5.09
C VAL A 20 -7.74 -13.53 -6.39
N LEU A 21 -6.60 -13.40 -7.07
CA LEU A 21 -6.48 -12.83 -8.41
C LEU A 21 -6.03 -13.93 -9.35
N ASN A 22 -6.86 -14.28 -10.32
CA ASN A 22 -6.57 -15.28 -11.33
C ASN A 22 -6.67 -14.65 -12.71
N TRP A 23 -5.78 -15.01 -13.63
CA TRP A 23 -5.89 -14.59 -15.02
C TRP A 23 -5.56 -15.72 -15.98
N THR A 24 -6.26 -15.73 -17.10
CA THR A 24 -6.08 -16.71 -18.18
C THR A 24 -5.96 -15.99 -19.51
N TYR A 25 -4.97 -16.36 -20.30
CA TYR A 25 -4.76 -15.83 -21.64
C TYR A 25 -5.26 -16.83 -22.70
N ALA A 26 -6.18 -16.38 -23.56
CA ALA A 26 -6.70 -17.17 -24.67
C ALA A 26 -7.07 -16.24 -25.85
N ASP A 27 -6.75 -16.67 -27.06
CA ASP A 27 -7.15 -16.00 -28.31
C ASP A 27 -6.82 -14.50 -28.37
N GLY A 28 -5.66 -14.10 -27.82
CA GLY A 28 -5.23 -12.69 -27.81
C GLY A 28 -5.88 -11.81 -26.74
N THR A 29 -6.71 -12.39 -25.87
CA THR A 29 -7.39 -11.69 -24.78
C THR A 29 -7.01 -12.28 -23.42
N THR A 30 -7.04 -11.45 -22.38
CA THR A 30 -6.79 -11.90 -21.01
C THR A 30 -8.06 -11.76 -20.20
N THR A 31 -8.56 -12.86 -19.64
CA THR A 31 -9.64 -12.81 -18.66
C THR A 31 -9.04 -12.72 -17.27
N ILE A 32 -9.43 -11.70 -16.51
CA ILE A 32 -9.04 -11.50 -15.12
C ILE A 32 -10.25 -11.78 -14.24
N ALA A 33 -10.04 -12.56 -13.18
CA ALA A 33 -11.02 -12.88 -12.15
C ALA A 33 -10.48 -12.44 -10.78
N ILE A 34 -11.21 -11.53 -10.16
CA ILE A 34 -10.95 -11.03 -8.81
C ILE A 34 -12.02 -11.61 -7.89
N ALA A 35 -11.60 -12.26 -6.81
CA ALA A 35 -12.51 -12.72 -5.75
C ALA A 35 -11.96 -12.37 -4.37
N THR A 36 -12.77 -11.71 -3.53
CA THR A 36 -12.36 -11.30 -2.19
C THR A 36 -13.51 -11.36 -1.20
N ASN A 37 -13.21 -11.78 0.04
CA ASN A 37 -14.11 -11.67 1.20
C ASN A 37 -13.72 -10.48 2.10
N TYR A 38 -12.74 -9.67 1.69
CA TYR A 38 -12.20 -8.55 2.46
C TYR A 38 -12.83 -7.20 2.04
N LEU A 39 -13.84 -7.23 1.16
CA LEU A 39 -14.54 -6.05 0.66
C LEU A 39 -15.83 -5.82 1.46
N GLY A 40 -15.78 -4.85 2.39
CA GLY A 40 -16.92 -4.39 3.17
C GLY A 40 -17.89 -3.53 2.37
N THR A 41 -19.00 -3.15 3.01
CA THR A 41 -19.99 -2.22 2.44
C THR A 41 -19.40 -0.84 2.25
N SER A 42 -19.73 -0.16 1.16
CA SER A 42 -19.18 1.16 0.82
C SER A 42 -17.64 1.17 0.78
N GLN A 43 -17.05 0.13 0.21
CA GLN A 43 -15.61 -0.01 0.04
C GLN A 43 -15.26 -0.39 -1.39
N TRP A 44 -13.99 -0.15 -1.75
CA TRP A 44 -13.43 -0.51 -3.04
C TRP A 44 -12.12 -1.25 -2.87
N LEU A 45 -11.87 -2.19 -3.77
CA LEU A 45 -10.62 -2.93 -3.94
C LEU A 45 -10.06 -2.57 -5.32
N GLY A 46 -8.86 -1.99 -5.34
CA GLY A 46 -8.13 -1.65 -6.55
C GLY A 46 -6.99 -2.63 -6.81
N ILE A 47 -6.83 -3.02 -8.08
CA ILE A 47 -5.69 -3.77 -8.59
C ILE A 47 -5.00 -2.91 -9.64
N GLY A 48 -3.81 -2.41 -9.30
CA GLY A 48 -2.92 -1.68 -10.18
C GLY A 48 -1.92 -2.61 -10.87
N LEU A 49 -1.75 -2.44 -12.18
CA LEU A 49 -0.68 -3.07 -12.95
C LEU A 49 0.41 -2.03 -13.21
N SER A 50 1.49 -2.10 -12.46
CA SER A 50 2.62 -1.17 -12.54
C SER A 50 3.86 -1.80 -13.14
N LEU A 51 4.74 -0.96 -13.70
CA LEU A 51 6.07 -1.35 -14.16
C LEU A 51 7.16 -1.13 -13.10
N ASP A 52 6.78 -0.59 -11.94
CA ASP A 52 7.60 -0.39 -10.76
C ASP A 52 6.78 -0.66 -9.47
N ASP A 53 7.39 -0.48 -8.31
CA ASP A 53 6.80 -0.75 -6.99
C ASP A 53 5.95 0.41 -6.47
N ARG A 54 5.68 1.43 -7.29
CA ARG A 54 4.96 2.64 -6.91
C ARG A 54 3.75 2.83 -7.81
N MET A 55 2.72 3.47 -7.26
CA MET A 55 1.58 3.88 -8.06
C MET A 55 1.99 5.09 -8.92
N GLY A 56 2.11 4.85 -10.23
CA GLY A 56 2.47 5.82 -11.24
C GLY A 56 1.35 6.00 -12.25
N ASN A 57 1.69 5.98 -13.54
CA ASN A 57 0.72 6.10 -14.63
C ASN A 57 0.14 4.73 -15.00
N ASP A 58 -0.39 4.05 -13.99
CA ASP A 58 -0.74 2.65 -14.04
C ASP A 58 -2.21 2.42 -14.38
N HIS A 59 -2.49 1.22 -14.87
CA HIS A 59 -3.87 0.75 -15.07
C HIS A 59 -4.40 0.21 -13.77
N VAL A 60 -5.51 0.77 -13.30
CA VAL A 60 -6.14 0.36 -12.04
C VAL A 60 -7.55 -0.15 -12.32
N PHE A 61 -7.80 -1.39 -11.92
CA PHE A 61 -9.13 -1.99 -11.96
C PHE A 61 -9.71 -1.98 -10.55
N VAL A 62 -10.89 -1.38 -10.40
CA VAL A 62 -11.55 -1.22 -9.13
C VAL A 62 -12.81 -2.06 -9.09
N CYS A 63 -12.86 -3.01 -8.16
CA CYS A 63 -14.06 -3.73 -7.77
C CYS A 63 -14.62 -3.06 -6.51
N GLN A 64 -15.81 -2.47 -6.59
CA GLN A 64 -16.40 -1.71 -5.49
C GLN A 64 -17.73 -2.31 -5.05
N ARG A 65 -17.97 -2.29 -3.74
CA ARG A 65 -19.22 -2.72 -3.10
C ARG A 65 -19.92 -1.48 -2.56
N LEU A 66 -21.07 -1.17 -3.14
CA LEU A 66 -21.89 -0.03 -2.76
C LEU A 66 -22.61 -0.29 -1.43
N SER A 67 -23.33 0.73 -0.94
CA SER A 67 -24.11 0.65 0.30
C SER A 67 -25.31 -0.30 0.21
N ASP A 68 -25.82 -0.55 -1.00
CA ASP A 68 -26.92 -1.46 -1.32
C ASP A 68 -26.44 -2.88 -1.66
N ASP A 69 -25.17 -3.19 -1.35
CA ASP A 69 -24.49 -4.46 -1.68
C ASP A 69 -24.29 -4.74 -3.18
N THR A 70 -24.59 -3.76 -4.05
CA THR A 70 -24.28 -3.87 -5.47
C THR A 70 -22.76 -3.84 -5.70
N ILE A 71 -22.25 -4.79 -6.48
CA ILE A 71 -20.85 -4.78 -6.94
C ILE A 71 -20.77 -4.02 -8.26
N GLN A 72 -19.76 -3.17 -8.40
CA GLN A 72 -19.45 -2.49 -9.66
C GLN A 72 -17.97 -2.65 -10.00
N LEU A 73 -17.69 -2.76 -11.29
CA LEU A 73 -16.32 -2.76 -11.82
C LEU A 73 -16.10 -1.47 -12.57
N GLN A 74 -15.04 -0.76 -12.21
CA GLN A 74 -14.62 0.46 -12.88
C GLN A 74 -13.12 0.38 -13.21
N ARG A 75 -12.73 1.10 -14.24
CA ARG A 75 -11.33 1.20 -14.64
C ARG A 75 -10.88 2.64 -14.55
N PHE A 76 -9.70 2.81 -13.99
CA PHE A 76 -9.07 4.08 -13.78
C PHE A 76 -7.67 4.09 -14.36
N ILE A 77 -7.24 5.28 -14.75
CA ILE A 77 -5.83 5.58 -15.03
C ILE A 77 -5.40 6.73 -14.14
N ASN A 78 -4.15 6.73 -13.75
CA ASN A 78 -3.61 7.82 -12.98
C ASN A 78 -2.65 8.68 -13.83
N PRO A 79 -3.15 9.70 -14.56
CA PRO A 79 -2.34 10.39 -15.57
C PRO A 79 -1.16 11.17 -14.98
N ASN A 80 -1.23 11.55 -13.70
CA ASN A 80 -0.28 12.45 -13.05
C ASN A 80 0.52 11.81 -11.90
N GLY A 81 0.52 10.49 -11.73
CA GLY A 81 1.16 9.85 -10.57
C GLY A 81 0.27 9.88 -9.33
N HIS A 82 0.72 10.32 -8.15
CA HIS A 82 -0.01 10.14 -6.87
C HIS A 82 -1.34 10.92 -6.68
N SER A 83 -2.00 11.37 -7.76
CA SER A 83 -3.27 12.12 -7.71
C SER A 83 -4.51 11.22 -7.76
N TYR A 84 -5.67 11.82 -7.53
CA TYR A 84 -6.98 11.15 -7.67
C TYR A 84 -7.11 10.51 -9.06
N PRO A 85 -7.44 9.21 -9.14
CA PRO A 85 -7.47 8.49 -10.40
C PRO A 85 -8.59 9.01 -11.32
N THR A 86 -8.32 9.06 -12.63
CA THR A 86 -9.31 9.47 -13.64
C THR A 86 -10.10 8.26 -14.12
N LEU A 87 -11.42 8.31 -13.98
CA LEU A 87 -12.33 7.29 -14.48
C LEU A 87 -12.26 7.24 -16.00
N MET A 88 -12.07 6.04 -16.57
CA MET A 88 -12.06 5.86 -18.01
C MET A 88 -13.42 5.35 -18.49
N THR A 89 -14.29 6.30 -18.87
CA THR A 89 -15.72 6.04 -19.05
C THR A 89 -16.20 5.86 -20.49
N ALA A 90 -15.49 6.30 -21.53
CA ALA A 90 -16.03 6.20 -22.89
C ALA A 90 -14.96 6.11 -23.98
N ASP A 91 -14.82 4.91 -24.54
CA ASP A 91 -14.71 4.71 -25.99
C ASP A 91 -14.97 3.23 -26.29
N SER A 92 -16.19 2.93 -26.73
CA SER A 92 -16.77 1.64 -27.19
C SER A 92 -16.50 0.33 -26.41
N ASN A 93 -15.62 0.30 -25.39
CA ASN A 93 -15.19 -0.85 -24.59
C ASN A 93 -14.61 -0.40 -23.23
N LEU A 94 -15.34 0.38 -22.40
CA LEU A 94 -14.95 0.76 -21.02
C LEU A 94 -13.43 1.06 -20.81
N GLY A 95 -12.81 1.78 -21.74
CA GLY A 95 -11.37 2.10 -21.70
C GLY A 95 -10.42 0.89 -21.72
N GLY A 96 -10.84 -0.29 -22.14
CA GLY A 96 -10.02 -1.51 -22.16
C GLY A 96 -10.70 -2.76 -21.59
N ILE A 97 -11.76 -2.60 -20.80
CA ILE A 97 -12.60 -3.74 -20.42
C ILE A 97 -13.45 -4.11 -21.63
N PHE A 98 -13.08 -5.20 -22.28
CA PHE A 98 -13.73 -5.71 -23.48
C PHE A 98 -15.09 -6.33 -23.17
N GLN A 99 -15.17 -7.12 -22.08
CA GLN A 99 -16.41 -7.79 -21.69
C GLN A 99 -16.43 -8.04 -20.19
N ILE A 100 -17.55 -7.74 -19.54
CA ILE A 100 -17.80 -8.16 -18.16
C ILE A 100 -18.35 -9.60 -18.19
N LYS A 101 -17.71 -10.51 -17.46
CA LYS A 101 -18.14 -11.92 -17.36
C LYS A 101 -18.96 -12.18 -16.11
N ARG A 102 -18.53 -11.65 -14.96
CA ARG A 102 -19.22 -11.86 -13.67
C ARG A 102 -19.02 -10.69 -12.73
N ILE A 103 -20.13 -10.15 -12.22
CA ILE A 103 -20.18 -9.16 -11.15
C ILE A 103 -21.21 -9.64 -10.14
N ALA A 104 -20.76 -10.04 -8.95
CA ALA A 104 -21.67 -10.64 -7.97
C ALA A 104 -21.12 -10.54 -6.54
N LEU A 105 -22.03 -10.48 -5.57
CA LEU A 105 -21.73 -10.68 -4.15
C LEU A 105 -22.44 -11.96 -3.67
N ASN A 106 -21.68 -13.03 -3.45
CA ASN A 106 -22.24 -14.30 -2.99
C ASN A 106 -21.58 -14.72 -1.68
N ASN A 107 -22.37 -14.95 -0.63
CA ASN A 107 -21.90 -15.39 0.69
C ASN A 107 -20.77 -14.50 1.27
N GLY A 108 -20.89 -13.18 1.07
CA GLY A 108 -19.89 -12.21 1.52
C GLY A 108 -18.62 -12.14 0.65
N VAL A 109 -18.56 -12.86 -0.47
CA VAL A 109 -17.46 -12.79 -1.43
C VAL A 109 -17.87 -11.94 -2.62
N ALA A 110 -17.13 -10.88 -2.88
CA ALA A 110 -17.25 -10.06 -4.09
C ALA A 110 -16.47 -10.70 -5.25
N TYR A 111 -17.12 -10.82 -6.39
CA TYR A 111 -16.58 -11.36 -7.63
C TYR A 111 -16.59 -10.27 -8.71
N CYS A 112 -15.43 -9.97 -9.27
CA CYS A 112 -15.26 -9.11 -10.43
C CYS A 112 -14.44 -9.84 -11.50
N GLU A 113 -15.11 -10.34 -12.53
CA GLU A 113 -14.51 -11.06 -13.66
C GLU A 113 -14.80 -10.33 -14.97
N PHE A 114 -13.73 -10.09 -15.73
CA PHE A 114 -13.79 -9.33 -16.97
C PHE A 114 -12.66 -9.73 -17.93
N THR A 115 -12.87 -9.45 -19.21
CA THR A 115 -11.90 -9.68 -20.27
C THR A 115 -11.28 -8.34 -20.68
N LEU A 116 -9.95 -8.33 -20.80
CA LEU A 116 -9.17 -7.20 -21.26
C LEU A 116 -8.92 -7.25 -22.76
N SER A 117 -8.99 -6.08 -23.38
CA SER A 117 -8.56 -5.87 -24.76
C SER A 117 -7.04 -5.76 -24.87
N ASN A 118 -6.49 -6.23 -26.00
CA ASN A 118 -5.08 -6.12 -26.35
C ASN A 118 -4.64 -4.69 -26.73
N PHE A 119 -5.59 -3.78 -27.00
CA PHE A 119 -5.32 -2.38 -27.38
C PHE A 119 -5.02 -1.46 -26.20
N ILE A 120 -5.05 -1.97 -24.97
CA ILE A 120 -4.72 -1.19 -23.78
C ILE A 120 -3.21 -0.97 -23.73
N ASN A 121 -2.77 0.28 -23.62
CA ASN A 121 -1.36 0.61 -23.47
C ASN A 121 -1.09 1.25 -22.10
N THR A 122 -0.03 0.81 -21.42
CA THR A 122 0.58 1.49 -20.26
C THR A 122 1.71 2.42 -20.71
N VAL A 123 2.13 3.36 -19.86
CA VAL A 123 3.27 4.24 -20.14
C VAL A 123 4.49 3.78 -19.34
N ASP A 124 5.53 3.33 -20.02
CA ASP A 124 6.83 3.08 -19.38
C ASP A 124 7.50 4.43 -19.09
N ARG A 125 7.55 4.81 -17.81
CA ARG A 125 8.20 6.05 -17.37
C ARG A 125 9.69 6.10 -17.70
N ARG A 126 10.39 4.95 -17.65
CA ARG A 126 11.83 4.88 -17.94
C ARG A 126 12.09 5.17 -19.41
N LYS A 127 11.22 4.70 -20.30
CA LYS A 127 11.38 4.82 -21.75
C LYS A 127 10.53 5.92 -22.38
N LYS A 128 9.61 6.54 -21.62
CA LYS A 128 8.61 7.52 -22.07
C LYS A 128 7.82 7.06 -23.31
N ARG A 129 7.42 5.79 -23.33
CA ARG A 129 6.72 5.17 -24.47
C ARG A 129 5.49 4.39 -24.00
N SER A 130 4.49 4.30 -24.87
CA SER A 130 3.37 3.40 -24.69
C SER A 130 3.80 1.95 -24.91
N VAL A 131 3.38 1.05 -24.04
CA VAL A 131 3.64 -0.39 -24.09
C VAL A 131 2.30 -1.12 -23.99
N SER A 132 2.04 -2.07 -24.88
CA SER A 132 0.80 -2.87 -24.82
C SER A 132 0.74 -3.70 -23.54
N LEU A 133 -0.43 -3.71 -22.91
CA LEU A 133 -0.66 -4.42 -21.65
C LEU A 133 -0.38 -5.92 -21.78
N LEU A 134 -0.63 -6.49 -22.96
CA LEU A 134 -0.49 -7.92 -23.27
C LEU A 134 0.81 -8.26 -24.02
N SER A 135 1.76 -7.33 -24.07
CA SER A 135 3.05 -7.55 -24.73
C SER A 135 3.86 -8.66 -24.02
N GLN A 136 4.44 -9.57 -24.79
CA GLN A 136 5.15 -10.74 -24.27
C GLN A 136 6.42 -10.43 -23.47
N SER A 137 6.99 -9.23 -23.64
CA SER A 137 8.19 -8.80 -22.92
C SER A 137 7.87 -7.98 -21.66
N THR A 138 6.60 -7.73 -21.36
CA THR A 138 6.22 -6.80 -20.30
C THR A 138 5.87 -7.54 -19.02
N GLN A 139 6.59 -7.19 -17.96
CA GLN A 139 6.42 -7.74 -16.64
C GLN A 139 5.83 -6.66 -15.72
N TYR A 140 4.77 -7.00 -15.01
CA TYR A 140 4.05 -6.09 -14.13
C TYR A 140 4.23 -6.46 -12.67
N ILE A 141 4.42 -5.46 -11.83
CA ILE A 141 4.22 -5.57 -10.39
C ILE A 141 2.74 -5.31 -10.12
N VAL A 142 2.11 -6.20 -9.36
CA VAL A 142 0.71 -6.05 -8.97
C VAL A 142 0.65 -5.25 -7.68
N LEU A 143 -0.05 -4.12 -7.74
CA LEU A 143 -0.36 -3.27 -6.61
C LEU A 143 -1.80 -3.53 -6.20
N VAL A 144 -2.05 -3.76 -4.92
CA VAL A 144 -3.40 -3.95 -4.38
C VAL A 144 -3.68 -2.86 -3.36
N ALA A 145 -4.85 -2.25 -3.44
CA ALA A 145 -5.28 -1.20 -2.52
C ALA A 145 -6.74 -1.39 -2.11
N ILE A 146 -7.08 -1.03 -0.87
CA ILE A 146 -8.44 -1.07 -0.35
C ILE A 146 -8.76 0.28 0.30
N GLY A 147 -9.90 0.85 -0.07
CA GLY A 147 -10.36 2.12 0.44
C GLY A 147 -11.87 2.18 0.63
N SER A 148 -12.32 3.31 1.16
CA SER A 148 -13.75 3.58 1.37
C SER A 148 -14.34 4.32 0.17
N LEU A 149 -15.65 4.22 0.00
CA LEU A 149 -16.43 5.07 -0.90
C LEU A 149 -17.06 6.21 -0.11
N ASP A 150 -17.13 7.39 -0.71
CA ASP A 150 -17.90 8.50 -0.14
C ASP A 150 -19.40 8.36 -0.43
N SER A 151 -20.20 9.34 0.01
CA SER A 151 -21.65 9.37 -0.24
C SER A 151 -22.05 9.47 -1.71
N SER A 152 -21.11 9.86 -2.58
CA SER A 152 -21.30 9.94 -4.04
C SER A 152 -20.81 8.69 -4.78
N ASN A 153 -20.42 7.64 -4.05
CA ASN A 153 -19.76 6.44 -4.57
C ASN A 153 -18.42 6.75 -5.28
N SER A 154 -17.75 7.82 -4.86
CA SER A 154 -16.42 8.18 -5.32
C SER A 154 -15.34 7.54 -4.45
N LEU A 155 -14.19 7.25 -5.06
CA LEU A 155 -13.05 6.61 -4.42
C LEU A 155 -12.44 7.54 -3.35
N VAL A 156 -12.50 7.16 -2.08
CA VAL A 156 -11.71 7.83 -1.03
C VAL A 156 -10.33 7.16 -0.95
N GLN A 157 -9.35 7.89 -0.41
CA GLN A 157 -7.99 7.38 -0.17
C GLN A 157 -8.01 5.98 0.47
N HIS A 158 -7.16 5.11 -0.07
CA HIS A 158 -7.03 3.75 0.45
C HIS A 158 -6.44 3.78 1.86
N PHE A 159 -6.94 2.92 2.74
CA PHE A 159 -6.39 2.71 4.09
C PHE A 159 -5.50 1.48 4.16
N LEU A 160 -5.46 0.68 3.09
CA LEU A 160 -4.66 -0.54 3.01
C LEU A 160 -4.02 -0.66 1.63
N THR A 161 -2.73 -0.99 1.61
CA THR A 161 -1.96 -1.24 0.39
C THR A 161 -1.14 -2.51 0.53
N HIS A 162 -0.89 -3.18 -0.60
CA HIS A 162 -0.03 -4.35 -0.69
C HIS A 162 0.64 -4.39 -2.05
N VAL A 163 1.96 -4.50 -2.06
CA VAL A 163 2.78 -4.61 -3.29
C VAL A 163 3.30 -6.03 -3.38
N LEU A 164 3.04 -6.69 -4.51
CA LEU A 164 3.58 -8.03 -4.72
C LEU A 164 5.07 -7.99 -5.05
N SER A 165 5.85 -8.85 -4.39
CA SER A 165 7.30 -8.98 -4.61
C SER A 165 7.66 -9.67 -5.92
N GLN A 166 6.70 -10.29 -6.60
CA GLN A 166 6.89 -11.01 -7.85
C GLN A 166 6.26 -10.24 -9.02
N THR A 167 6.92 -10.29 -10.17
CA THR A 167 6.37 -9.76 -11.41
C THR A 167 5.51 -10.82 -12.12
N ILE A 168 4.48 -10.35 -12.84
CA ILE A 168 3.58 -11.20 -13.61
C ILE A 168 3.60 -10.81 -15.09
N GLN A 169 3.22 -11.75 -15.94
CA GLN A 169 2.93 -11.49 -17.34
C GLN A 169 1.49 -11.86 -17.64
N LEU A 170 0.73 -10.97 -18.27
CA LEU A 170 -0.70 -11.19 -18.52
C LEU A 170 -0.97 -12.15 -19.70
N ASN A 171 0.02 -12.34 -20.58
CA ASN A 171 -0.05 -13.26 -21.72
C ASN A 171 0.19 -14.74 -21.33
N GLN A 172 0.41 -15.02 -20.05
CA GLN A 172 0.55 -16.37 -19.51
C GLN A 172 -0.44 -16.53 -18.38
N PRO A 173 -1.09 -17.70 -18.21
CA PRO A 173 -2.03 -17.90 -17.11
C PRO A 173 -1.30 -17.84 -15.75
N GLY A 174 -1.96 -17.31 -14.74
CA GLY A 174 -1.39 -17.24 -13.40
C GLY A 174 -2.42 -16.96 -12.33
N ILE A 175 -2.02 -17.25 -11.09
CA ILE A 175 -2.86 -17.07 -9.91
C ILE A 175 -2.03 -16.49 -8.76
N ILE A 176 -2.64 -15.54 -8.07
CA ILE A 176 -2.13 -14.89 -6.88
C ILE A 176 -3.16 -15.06 -5.77
N THR A 177 -2.71 -15.50 -4.60
CA THR A 177 -3.51 -15.58 -3.38
C THR A 177 -2.87 -14.76 -2.28
N ILE A 178 -3.59 -13.78 -1.76
CA ILE A 178 -3.18 -13.00 -0.59
C ILE A 178 -3.97 -13.52 0.59
N ASN A 179 -3.26 -14.10 1.57
CA ASN A 179 -3.90 -14.68 2.74
C ASN A 179 -4.34 -13.62 3.74
N ASN A 180 -3.44 -12.66 4.03
CA ASN A 180 -3.66 -11.60 5.00
C ASN A 180 -3.11 -10.27 4.50
N PHE A 181 -3.78 -9.18 4.81
CA PHE A 181 -3.36 -7.81 4.49
C PHE A 181 -2.67 -7.12 5.69
N GLU A 182 -1.83 -7.84 6.45
CA GLU A 182 -1.38 -7.42 7.79
C GLU A 182 -0.11 -6.55 7.84
N GLY A 183 0.60 -6.38 6.71
CA GLY A 183 1.94 -5.78 6.70
C GLY A 183 2.02 -4.34 7.24
N SER A 184 1.02 -3.50 6.96
CA SER A 184 1.07 -2.07 7.33
C SER A 184 0.61 -1.81 8.79
N VAL A 185 -0.45 -2.49 9.23
CA VAL A 185 -1.11 -2.18 10.52
C VAL A 185 -0.25 -2.59 11.73
N VAL A 186 0.46 -3.72 11.64
CA VAL A 186 1.32 -4.19 12.74
C VAL A 186 2.48 -3.23 12.98
N LEU A 187 3.10 -2.74 11.90
CA LEU A 187 4.22 -1.82 11.98
C LEU A 187 3.79 -0.46 12.56
N ILE A 188 2.63 0.07 12.12
CA ILE A 188 2.07 1.32 12.65
C ILE A 188 1.79 1.21 14.16
N ARG A 189 1.20 0.09 14.60
CA ARG A 189 0.95 -0.16 16.04
C ARG A 189 2.24 -0.26 16.84
N ALA A 190 3.24 -0.99 16.33
CA ALA A 190 4.55 -1.11 16.97
C ALA A 190 5.25 0.26 17.07
N HIS A 191 5.19 1.08 16.02
CA HIS A 191 5.71 2.45 16.01
C HIS A 191 5.08 3.31 17.11
N GLY A 192 3.75 3.29 17.22
CA GLY A 192 3.03 4.03 18.26
C GLY A 192 3.44 3.63 19.69
N ILE A 193 3.56 2.32 19.95
CA ILE A 193 3.98 1.80 21.26
C ILE A 193 5.41 2.22 21.58
N ILE A 194 6.34 2.08 20.62
CA ILE A 194 7.74 2.49 20.80
C ILE A 194 7.83 4.00 21.08
N MET A 195 7.06 4.83 20.37
CA MET A 195 7.02 6.27 20.59
C MET A 195 6.54 6.62 22.00
N LEU A 196 5.48 5.97 22.50
CA LEU A 196 5.01 6.17 23.88
C LEU A 196 6.07 5.80 24.91
N PHE A 197 6.75 4.66 24.74
CA PHE A 197 7.83 4.26 25.65
C PHE A 197 9.00 5.26 25.65
N ILE A 198 9.44 5.73 24.47
CA ILE A 198 10.56 6.68 24.37
C ILE A 198 10.18 8.02 25.03
N TRP A 199 9.01 8.56 24.73
CA TRP A 199 8.59 9.86 25.25
C TRP A 199 8.31 9.80 26.76
N MET A 200 7.56 8.81 27.22
CA MET A 200 7.14 8.74 28.61
C MET A 200 8.24 8.26 29.54
N LEU A 201 9.08 7.30 29.13
CA LEU A 201 10.16 6.78 29.97
C LEU A 201 11.48 7.51 29.71
N CYS A 202 12.01 7.49 28.48
CA CYS A 202 13.37 7.96 28.22
C CYS A 202 13.49 9.50 28.35
N VAL A 203 12.60 10.26 27.71
CA VAL A 203 12.65 11.73 27.74
C VAL A 203 12.33 12.27 29.13
N SER A 204 11.24 11.80 29.76
CA SER A 204 10.89 12.21 31.13
C SER A 204 12.00 11.91 32.14
N THR A 205 12.58 10.71 32.09
CA THR A 205 13.70 10.34 32.97
C THR A 205 14.91 11.23 32.72
N SER A 206 15.21 11.57 31.46
CA SER A 206 16.31 12.47 31.11
C SER A 206 16.14 13.89 31.68
N ILE A 207 14.90 14.40 31.70
CA ILE A 207 14.57 15.72 32.28
C ILE A 207 14.74 15.69 33.81
N ILE A 208 14.21 14.66 34.48
CA ILE A 208 14.35 14.50 35.94
C ILE A 208 15.83 14.41 36.31
N LEU A 209 16.60 13.62 35.56
CA LEU A 209 18.03 13.45 35.76
C LEU A 209 18.79 14.79 35.66
N ALA A 210 18.52 15.59 34.61
CA ALA A 210 19.17 16.88 34.42
C ALA A 210 18.84 17.90 35.53
N ARG A 211 17.62 17.84 36.08
CA ARG A 211 17.14 18.82 37.08
C ARG A 211 17.58 18.48 38.50
N TYR A 212 17.43 17.23 38.91
CA TYR A 212 17.60 16.85 40.32
C TYR A 212 19.00 16.26 40.59
N PHE A 213 19.51 15.42 39.71
CA PHE A 213 20.77 14.70 39.96
C PHE A 213 22.02 15.58 39.75
N LYS A 214 21.86 16.74 39.10
CA LYS A 214 22.89 17.79 39.07
C LYS A 214 23.26 18.25 40.49
N LYS A 215 22.30 18.34 41.41
CA LYS A 215 22.53 18.78 42.79
C LYS A 215 22.93 17.63 43.72
N SER A 216 22.40 16.43 43.49
CA SER A 216 22.69 15.26 44.33
C SER A 216 24.07 14.65 44.09
N TRP A 217 24.64 14.80 42.89
CA TRP A 217 25.95 14.20 42.54
C TRP A 217 27.01 15.23 42.11
N PRO A 218 27.41 16.15 43.01
CA PRO A 218 28.36 17.22 42.66
C PRO A 218 29.80 16.70 42.43
N THR A 219 30.19 15.60 43.07
CA THR A 219 31.59 15.10 43.08
C THR A 219 31.81 13.84 42.26
N ARG A 220 30.74 13.19 41.76
CA ARG A 220 30.85 11.94 40.99
C ARG A 220 31.08 12.23 39.52
N LYS A 221 32.23 11.79 38.99
CA LYS A 221 32.63 11.95 37.59
C LYS A 221 32.89 10.59 36.93
N ILE A 222 32.61 10.50 35.64
CA ILE A 222 33.05 9.42 34.75
C ILE A 222 33.80 10.09 33.59
N CYS A 223 35.04 9.68 33.32
CA CYS A 223 35.88 10.26 32.26
C CYS A 223 35.93 11.80 32.32
N ASP A 224 36.19 12.35 33.52
CA ASP A 224 36.23 13.79 33.82
C ASP A 224 34.94 14.61 33.57
N LYS A 225 33.84 13.94 33.18
CA LYS A 225 32.53 14.56 33.03
C LYS A 225 31.63 14.21 34.21
N PRO A 226 30.76 15.12 34.67
CA PRO A 226 29.83 14.80 35.75
C PRO A 226 28.89 13.67 35.32
N ILE A 227 28.67 12.70 36.21
CA ILE A 227 27.98 11.45 35.88
C ILE A 227 26.54 11.67 35.38
N TRP A 228 25.84 12.66 35.94
CA TRP A 228 24.48 13.04 35.52
C TRP A 228 24.45 13.49 34.05
N PHE A 229 25.50 14.17 33.59
CA PHE A 229 25.61 14.67 32.23
C PHE A 229 25.90 13.54 31.25
N ALA A 230 26.75 12.58 31.64
CA ALA A 230 27.02 11.40 30.82
C ALA A 230 25.75 10.56 30.60
N ILE A 231 25.00 10.28 31.68
CA ILE A 231 23.76 9.50 31.60
C ILE A 231 22.66 10.28 30.84
N HIS A 232 22.50 11.59 31.10
CA HIS A 232 21.54 12.42 30.37
C HIS A 232 21.81 12.39 28.86
N ARG A 233 23.08 12.58 28.47
CA ARG A 233 23.48 12.54 27.06
C ARG A 233 23.22 11.18 26.45
N LEU A 234 23.52 10.08 27.16
CA LEU A 234 23.27 8.72 26.66
C LEU A 234 21.78 8.49 26.40
N VAL A 235 20.92 8.78 27.38
CA VAL A 235 19.47 8.52 27.26
C VAL A 235 18.82 9.43 26.19
N MET A 236 19.22 10.71 26.09
CA MET A 236 18.73 11.60 25.03
C MET A 236 19.23 11.21 23.64
N THR A 237 20.48 10.76 23.51
CA THR A 237 21.01 10.28 22.23
C THR A 237 20.31 9.00 21.79
N PHE A 238 20.06 8.08 22.72
CA PHE A 238 19.30 6.85 22.45
C PHE A 238 17.86 7.16 21.99
N ALA A 239 17.16 8.07 22.69
CA ALA A 239 15.83 8.53 22.29
C ALA A 239 15.85 9.18 20.89
N ALA A 240 16.87 9.99 20.58
CA ALA A 240 17.02 10.61 19.27
C ALA A 240 17.21 9.57 18.16
N ILE A 241 18.08 8.56 18.37
CA ILE A 241 18.31 7.50 17.37
C ILE A 241 17.03 6.70 17.12
N MET A 242 16.31 6.31 18.18
CA MET A 242 15.12 5.48 18.04
C MET A 242 13.94 6.22 17.43
N THR A 243 13.81 7.52 17.69
CA THR A 243 12.78 8.36 17.03
C THR A 243 13.10 8.66 15.58
N THR A 244 14.39 8.73 15.21
CA THR A 244 14.85 9.03 13.85
C THR A 244 15.21 7.79 13.03
N TYR A 245 15.08 6.59 13.60
CA TYR A 245 15.43 5.30 12.96
C TYR A 245 14.81 5.14 11.55
N ARG A 246 13.58 5.65 11.34
CA ARG A 246 12.90 5.66 10.04
C ARG A 246 13.67 6.42 8.95
N VAL A 247 14.42 7.46 9.31
CA VAL A 247 15.24 8.25 8.37
C VAL A 247 16.51 7.50 7.99
N TYR A 248 17.07 6.71 8.90
CA TYR A 248 18.35 6.01 8.70
C TYR A 248 18.21 4.65 7.99
N PHE A 249 17.04 4.02 8.02
CA PHE A 249 16.74 2.76 7.33
C PHE A 249 15.52 2.90 6.41
N PRO A 250 15.66 3.58 5.26
CA PRO A 250 14.58 3.73 4.29
C PRO A 250 14.16 2.39 3.66
N ASP A 251 15.08 1.42 3.56
CA ASP A 251 14.88 0.18 2.82
C ASP A 251 14.03 -0.88 3.55
N ILE A 252 13.80 -0.72 4.85
CA ILE A 252 13.01 -1.71 5.62
C ILE A 252 11.51 -1.51 5.37
N ASN A 253 11.08 -0.35 4.86
CA ASN A 253 9.66 0.02 4.76
C ASN A 253 9.26 0.73 3.46
N ALA A 254 9.94 0.49 2.33
CA ALA A 254 9.50 0.99 1.00
C ALA A 254 8.06 0.56 0.63
N ILE A 255 7.48 -0.40 1.37
CA ILE A 255 6.09 -0.85 1.26
C ILE A 255 5.09 0.12 1.94
N THR A 256 5.54 1.06 2.78
CA THR A 256 4.65 1.97 3.55
C THR A 256 4.64 3.42 3.07
N THR A 257 5.38 3.75 2.02
CA THR A 257 5.37 5.12 1.47
C THR A 257 4.22 5.29 0.50
N SER A 258 3.03 5.49 1.05
CA SER A 258 1.99 6.31 0.44
C SER A 258 1.62 7.40 1.43
N ASP A 259 2.27 8.56 1.30
CA ASP A 259 1.82 9.91 1.73
C ASP A 259 1.01 10.05 3.04
N ASP A 260 1.38 9.31 4.09
CA ASP A 260 0.95 9.57 5.49
C ASP A 260 1.89 10.57 6.19
N ASP A 261 2.63 11.38 5.42
CA ASP A 261 3.70 12.22 5.96
C ASP A 261 3.18 13.49 6.67
N ASP A 262 1.90 13.84 6.59
CA ASP A 262 1.39 15.05 7.25
C ASP A 262 1.19 14.89 8.77
N HIS A 263 0.85 13.69 9.25
CA HIS A 263 0.67 13.44 10.68
C HIS A 263 1.92 12.86 11.36
N ILE A 264 2.79 12.19 10.61
CA ILE A 264 4.07 11.68 11.12
C ILE A 264 5.13 12.79 11.22
N CYS A 265 5.01 13.87 10.44
CA CYS A 265 5.89 15.03 10.52
C CYS A 265 5.74 15.90 11.78
N MET A 266 4.75 15.63 12.65
CA MET A 266 4.36 16.64 13.64
C MET A 266 5.30 16.80 14.84
N ASN A 267 6.32 15.96 15.06
CA ASN A 267 7.14 16.09 16.30
C ASN A 267 8.66 16.02 16.18
N VAL A 268 9.28 15.42 15.15
CA VAL A 268 10.75 15.30 15.11
C VAL A 268 11.33 15.85 13.80
N THR A 269 10.75 15.49 12.65
CA THR A 269 11.24 15.92 11.34
C THR A 269 11.10 17.44 11.12
N CYS A 270 10.00 18.04 11.57
CA CYS A 270 9.79 19.49 11.45
C CYS A 270 10.70 20.30 12.40
N MET A 271 11.08 19.74 13.56
CA MET A 271 11.98 20.40 14.51
C MET A 271 13.42 20.45 13.98
N PHE A 272 13.91 19.38 13.37
CA PHE A 272 15.25 19.36 12.76
C PHE A 272 15.30 20.13 11.43
N SER A 273 14.25 20.10 10.61
CA SER A 273 14.18 20.90 9.37
C SER A 273 14.26 22.41 9.63
N LYS A 274 13.60 22.91 10.69
CA LYS A 274 13.67 24.33 11.08
C LYS A 274 15.01 24.72 11.72
N THR A 275 15.74 23.77 12.30
CA THR A 275 17.04 24.07 12.94
C THR A 275 18.19 24.09 11.93
N VAL A 276 18.08 23.35 10.82
CA VAL A 276 19.07 23.40 9.71
C VAL A 276 18.82 24.60 8.79
N ALA A 277 17.60 25.15 8.75
CA ALA A 277 17.28 26.37 8.00
C ALA A 277 17.66 27.67 8.74
N SER A 278 18.21 27.60 9.96
CA SER A 278 18.62 28.76 10.77
C SER A 278 20.11 28.77 11.13
N VAL A 279 20.96 28.15 10.30
CA VAL A 279 22.42 28.31 10.33
C VAL A 279 22.91 28.68 8.95
#